data_AF-Q9HMU6-F1
#
_entry.id   AF-Q9HMU6-F1
#
_cell.length_a   1.000
_cell.length_b   1.000
_cell.length_c   1.000
_cell.angle_alpha   90.00
_cell.angle_beta   90.00
_cell.angle_gamma   90.00
#
_symmetry.space_group_name_H-M   'P 1'
#
loop_
_entity.id
_entity.type
_entity.pdbx_description
1 polymer ?
#
loop_
_entity_poly.entity_id
_entity_poly.type
_entity_poly.pdbx_seq_one_letter_code
_entity_poly.pdbx_strand_id
1 'polypeptide(L)'
;MATPNTPRESSLLYDTKLDYVIAALLVVQGLIIALIGLLLVNLDRSAFATDLAAELTADPEFTFSISQPALAAAIETLLTWTAIGFLAAGVGTVLIAASFFRYRGRVRDLIAVGDSPPRWHAPLLGGLVATAISFIPFSQLVGGAVAGTASTRSPTLDGALAGAVFGAPGYVIWAAIAAGTFAAGTPFLIIVVLISLLLTVAINVVLSAVGGFAARLLS
;
A
#
# COMPACT_ATOMS: atom_id res chain seq x y z
N MET A 1 32.56 38.59 -16.86
CA MET A 1 31.38 38.38 -17.72
C MET A 1 30.59 37.25 -17.08
N ALA A 2 29.59 37.58 -16.26
CA ALA A 2 28.77 36.59 -15.56
C ALA A 2 27.71 36.10 -16.54
N THR A 3 27.66 34.79 -16.79
CA THR A 3 26.58 34.18 -17.57
C THR A 3 25.27 34.38 -16.82
N PRO A 4 24.20 34.85 -17.47
CA PRO A 4 22.89 34.98 -16.84
C PRO A 4 22.43 33.60 -16.37
N ASN A 5 22.09 33.49 -15.09
CA ASN A 5 21.46 32.30 -14.51
C ASN A 5 20.16 32.05 -15.27
N THR A 6 20.17 31.09 -16.20
CA THR A 6 18.94 30.51 -16.71
C THR A 6 18.17 29.96 -15.50
N PRO A 7 16.86 30.21 -15.39
CA PRO A 7 16.06 29.55 -14.37
C PRO A 7 16.26 28.05 -14.56
N ARG A 8 16.84 27.35 -13.57
CA ARG A 8 16.89 25.88 -13.59
C ARG A 8 15.46 25.43 -13.81
N GLU A 9 15.19 24.78 -14.95
CA GLU A 9 13.92 24.11 -15.18
C GLU A 9 13.61 23.29 -13.92
N SER A 10 12.54 23.65 -13.22
CA SER A 10 12.13 22.94 -12.02
C SER A 10 11.79 21.53 -12.46
N SER A 11 12.67 20.57 -12.18
CA SER A 11 12.41 19.16 -12.46
C SER A 11 11.03 18.81 -11.89
N LEU A 12 10.14 18.30 -12.75
CA LEU A 12 8.75 17.94 -12.41
C LEU A 12 8.65 17.13 -11.11
N LEU A 13 9.67 16.33 -10.81
CA LEU A 13 9.78 15.50 -9.61
C LEU A 13 9.99 16.28 -8.32
N TYR A 14 10.28 17.58 -8.36
CA TYR A 14 10.47 18.47 -7.21
C TYR A 14 9.47 19.63 -7.18
N ASP A 15 8.43 19.58 -8.02
CA ASP A 15 7.34 20.55 -7.97
C ASP A 15 6.50 20.34 -6.70
N THR A 16 6.24 21.45 -5.99
CA THR A 16 5.39 21.45 -4.79
C THR A 16 3.95 21.08 -5.13
N LYS A 17 3.47 21.41 -6.34
CA LYS A 17 2.12 21.04 -6.79
C LYS A 17 1.96 19.52 -6.86
N LEU A 18 2.97 18.81 -7.35
CA LEU A 18 2.96 17.35 -7.39
C LEU A 18 2.89 16.76 -5.98
N ASP A 19 3.66 17.30 -5.04
CA ASP A 19 3.61 16.88 -3.63
C ASP A 19 2.19 17.05 -3.04
N TYR A 20 1.52 18.17 -3.33
CA TYR A 20 0.14 18.41 -2.90
C TYR A 20 -0.84 17.40 -3.48
N VAL A 21 -0.73 17.10 -4.78
CA VAL A 21 -1.60 16.12 -5.45
C VAL A 21 -1.39 14.73 -4.87
N ILE A 22 -0.13 14.28 -4.73
CA ILE A 22 0.18 12.96 -4.15
C ILE A 22 -0.42 12.84 -2.76
N ALA A 23 -0.17 13.82 -1.88
CA ALA A 23 -0.65 13.75 -0.52
C ALA A 23 -2.18 13.87 -0.43
N ALA A 24 -2.83 14.69 -1.25
CA ALA A 24 -4.29 14.77 -1.29
C ALA A 24 -4.91 13.42 -1.70
N LEU A 25 -4.36 12.77 -2.73
CA LEU A 25 -4.80 11.44 -3.16
C LEU A 25 -4.59 10.39 -2.06
N LEU A 26 -3.43 10.39 -1.39
CA LEU A 26 -3.17 9.47 -0.27
C LEU A 26 -4.13 9.72 0.91
N VAL A 27 -4.46 10.98 1.22
CA VAL A 27 -5.45 11.30 2.25
C VAL A 27 -6.82 10.77 1.87
N VAL A 28 -7.29 11.03 0.64
CA VAL A 28 -8.59 10.53 0.16
C VAL A 28 -8.64 9.01 0.22
N GLN A 29 -7.59 8.34 -0.26
CA GLN A 29 -7.50 6.88 -0.22
C GLN A 29 -7.49 6.35 1.22
N GLY A 30 -6.69 6.94 2.10
CA GLY A 30 -6.63 6.57 3.51
C GLY A 30 -7.99 6.74 4.21
N LEU A 31 -8.72 7.81 3.90
CA LEU A 31 -10.07 8.03 4.40
C LEU A 31 -11.08 7.00 3.87
N ILE A 32 -11.00 6.62 2.59
CA ILE A 32 -11.85 5.56 2.01
C ILE A 32 -11.57 4.21 2.70
N ILE A 33 -10.29 3.85 2.86
CA ILE A 33 -9.88 2.62 3.55
C ILE A 33 -10.39 2.62 5.00
N ALA A 34 -10.21 3.73 5.72
CA ALA A 34 -10.71 3.87 7.09
C ALA A 34 -12.24 3.80 7.16
N LEU A 35 -12.96 4.38 6.18
CA LEU A 35 -14.41 4.29 6.09
C LEU A 35 -14.87 2.86 5.91
N ILE A 36 -14.22 2.05 5.06
CA ILE A 36 -14.52 0.61 4.94
C ILE A 36 -14.33 -0.09 6.29
N GLY A 37 -13.23 0.20 6.99
CA GLY A 37 -13.00 -0.33 8.33
C GLY A 37 -14.10 0.06 9.33
N LEU A 38 -14.55 1.32 9.28
CA LEU A 38 -15.64 1.81 10.12
C LEU A 38 -16.98 1.14 9.79
N LEU A 39 -17.28 0.91 8.51
CA LEU A 39 -18.47 0.16 8.09
C LEU A 39 -18.44 -1.27 8.65
N LEU A 40 -17.28 -1.94 8.63
CA LEU A 40 -17.12 -3.28 9.21
C LEU A 40 -17.26 -3.29 10.74
N VAL A 41 -16.82 -2.23 11.43
CA VAL A 41 -17.02 -2.10 12.88
C VAL A 41 -18.50 -1.99 13.25
N ASN A 42 -19.26 -1.23 12.47
CA ASN A 42 -20.69 -0.95 12.70
C ASN A 42 -21.62 -2.02 12.12
N LEU A 43 -21.10 -2.96 11.35
CA LEU A 43 -21.85 -4.15 10.92
C LEU A 43 -22.21 -4.99 12.16
N ASP A 44 -23.45 -5.50 12.20
CA ASP A 44 -23.79 -6.59 13.13
C ASP A 44 -23.09 -7.87 12.67
N ARG A 45 -21.81 -7.96 13.07
CA ARG A 45 -20.91 -9.06 12.68
C ARG A 45 -21.43 -10.40 13.19
N SER A 46 -22.14 -10.42 14.31
CA SER A 46 -22.70 -11.64 14.89
C SER A 46 -23.85 -12.20 14.05
N ALA A 47 -24.79 -11.33 13.65
CA ALA A 47 -25.88 -11.71 12.76
C ALA A 47 -25.35 -12.12 11.38
N PHE A 48 -24.48 -11.30 10.79
CA PHE A 48 -23.88 -11.59 9.49
C PHE A 48 -23.08 -12.91 9.49
N ALA A 49 -22.28 -13.16 10.52
CA ALA A 49 -21.50 -14.39 10.62
C ALA A 49 -22.38 -15.63 10.80
N THR A 50 -23.47 -15.51 11.54
CA THR A 50 -24.44 -16.60 11.74
C THR A 50 -25.16 -16.94 10.44
N ASP A 51 -25.63 -15.91 9.73
CA ASP A 51 -26.32 -16.06 8.44
C ASP A 51 -25.38 -16.67 7.39
N LEU A 52 -24.16 -16.14 7.26
CA LEU A 52 -23.18 -16.66 6.30
C LEU A 52 -22.76 -18.10 6.65
N ALA A 53 -22.61 -18.44 7.93
CA ALA A 53 -22.31 -19.81 8.34
C ALA A 53 -23.48 -20.75 8.03
N ALA A 54 -24.73 -20.31 8.19
CA ALA A 54 -25.91 -21.09 7.83
C ALA A 54 -25.95 -21.37 6.32
N GLU A 55 -25.69 -20.35 5.50
CA GLU A 55 -25.64 -20.47 4.04
C GLU A 55 -24.54 -21.44 3.59
N LEU A 56 -23.32 -21.29 4.11
CA LEU A 56 -22.18 -22.14 3.76
C LEU A 56 -22.38 -23.60 4.19
N THR A 57 -22.97 -23.85 5.35
CA THR A 57 -23.20 -25.22 5.83
C THR A 57 -24.42 -25.90 5.21
N ALA A 58 -25.33 -25.13 4.60
CA ALA A 58 -26.44 -25.66 3.81
C ALA A 58 -26.01 -26.14 2.42
N ASP A 59 -24.86 -25.69 1.92
CA ASP A 59 -24.31 -26.10 0.64
C ASP A 59 -23.85 -27.57 0.68
N PRO A 60 -24.40 -28.46 -0.16
CA PRO A 60 -23.98 -29.86 -0.20
C PRO A 60 -22.52 -30.06 -0.65
N GLU A 61 -21.89 -29.07 -1.28
CA GLU A 61 -20.46 -29.10 -1.64
C GLU A 61 -19.54 -28.73 -0.46
N PHE A 62 -20.10 -28.23 0.65
CA PHE A 62 -19.34 -27.89 1.84
C PHE A 62 -18.90 -29.17 2.59
N THR A 63 -17.67 -29.60 2.30
CA THR A 63 -17.11 -30.86 2.79
C THR A 63 -16.37 -30.76 4.14
N PHE A 64 -16.29 -29.56 4.72
CA PHE A 64 -15.58 -29.36 5.99
C PHE A 64 -16.45 -29.78 7.18
N SER A 65 -15.92 -30.67 8.02
CA SER A 65 -16.56 -31.09 9.29
C SER A 65 -16.37 -30.03 10.38
N ILE A 66 -16.95 -28.85 10.16
CA ILE A 66 -17.01 -27.77 11.15
C ILE A 66 -18.48 -27.53 11.52
N SER A 67 -18.76 -27.35 12.80
CA SER A 67 -20.12 -27.01 13.23
C SER A 67 -20.45 -25.57 12.83
N GLN A 68 -21.70 -25.31 12.48
CA GLN A 68 -22.17 -23.96 12.13
C GLN A 68 -21.81 -22.89 13.19
N PRO A 69 -21.96 -23.14 14.51
CA PRO A 69 -21.56 -22.15 15.53
C PRO A 69 -20.05 -21.88 15.55
N ALA A 70 -19.22 -22.90 15.32
CA ALA A 70 -17.77 -22.73 15.25
C ALA A 70 -17.36 -21.93 14.00
N LEU A 71 -18.01 -22.19 12.87
CA LEU A 71 -17.80 -21.43 11.64
C LEU A 71 -18.21 -19.96 11.79
N ALA A 72 -19.37 -19.69 12.41
CA ALA A 72 -19.83 -18.33 12.69
C ALA A 72 -18.83 -17.56 13.58
N ALA A 73 -18.36 -18.18 14.67
CA ALA A 73 -17.35 -17.56 15.54
C ALA A 73 -16.03 -17.25 14.81
N ALA A 74 -15.61 -18.13 13.90
CA ALA A 74 -14.41 -17.91 13.07
C ALA A 74 -14.61 -16.73 12.09
N ILE A 75 -15.77 -16.65 11.43
CA ILE A 75 -16.11 -15.55 10.52
C ILE A 75 -16.17 -14.22 11.28
N GLU A 76 -16.83 -14.17 12.43
CA GLU A 76 -16.92 -12.97 13.27
C GLU A 76 -15.52 -12.49 13.71
N THR A 77 -14.66 -13.43 14.12
CA THR A 77 -13.27 -13.15 14.48
C THR A 77 -12.51 -12.56 13.30
N LEU A 78 -12.64 -13.15 12.11
CA LEU A 78 -11.98 -12.68 10.89
C LEU A 78 -12.45 -11.27 10.50
N LEU A 79 -13.76 -11.01 10.55
CA LEU A 79 -14.33 -9.69 10.27
C LEU A 79 -13.82 -8.63 11.25
N THR A 80 -13.70 -8.99 12.52
CA THR A 80 -13.17 -8.10 13.57
C THR A 80 -11.74 -7.68 13.27
N TRP A 81 -10.86 -8.64 12.98
CA TRP A 81 -9.47 -8.33 12.64
C TRP A 81 -9.35 -7.60 11.30
N THR A 82 -10.18 -7.95 10.32
CA THR A 82 -10.24 -7.22 9.04
C THR A 82 -10.61 -5.76 9.26
N ALA A 83 -11.63 -5.47 10.08
CA ALA A 83 -12.04 -4.11 10.41
C ALA A 83 -10.89 -3.30 11.05
N ILE A 84 -10.15 -3.90 12.00
CA ILE A 84 -8.97 -3.31 12.62
C ILE A 84 -7.88 -3.03 11.57
N GLY A 85 -7.62 -3.98 10.67
CA GLY A 85 -6.64 -3.83 9.59
C GLY A 85 -6.96 -2.66 8.66
N PHE A 86 -8.22 -2.52 8.24
CA PHE A 86 -8.67 -1.39 7.43
C PHE A 86 -8.53 -0.05 8.18
N LEU A 87 -8.94 0.03 9.45
CA LEU A 87 -8.77 1.25 10.24
C LEU A 87 -7.29 1.62 10.40
N ALA A 88 -6.44 0.66 10.74
CA ALA A 88 -5.01 0.88 10.91
C ALA A 88 -4.33 1.30 9.60
N ALA A 89 -4.64 0.63 8.49
CA ALA A 89 -4.12 0.97 7.16
C ALA A 89 -4.58 2.37 6.72
N GLY A 90 -5.87 2.68 6.90
CA GLY A 90 -6.44 3.97 6.52
C GLY A 90 -5.84 5.14 7.30
N VAL A 91 -5.86 5.04 8.64
CA VAL A 91 -5.25 6.06 9.53
C VAL A 91 -3.75 6.18 9.26
N GLY A 92 -3.04 5.06 9.15
CA GLY A 92 -1.61 5.04 8.85
C GLY A 92 -1.28 5.75 7.53
N THR A 93 -2.09 5.52 6.49
CA THR A 93 -1.91 6.17 5.18
C THR A 93 -2.09 7.69 5.28
N VAL A 94 -3.10 8.16 6.02
CA VAL A 94 -3.31 9.60 6.26
C VAL A 94 -2.12 10.23 7.01
N LEU A 95 -1.61 9.54 8.05
CA LEU A 95 -0.45 10.01 8.80
C LEU A 95 0.83 10.05 7.94
N ILE A 96 1.01 9.06 7.07
CA ILE A 96 2.12 9.02 6.10
C ILE A 96 2.01 10.18 5.12
N ALA A 97 0.81 10.48 4.59
CA ALA A 97 0.59 11.62 3.70
C ALA A 97 0.97 12.96 4.36
N ALA A 98 0.56 13.16 5.63
CA ALA A 98 0.95 14.36 6.39
C ALA A 98 2.46 14.44 6.66
N SER A 99 3.10 13.30 6.90
CA SER A 99 4.55 13.21 7.14
C SER A 99 5.36 13.40 5.86
N PHE A 100 4.83 12.98 4.71
CA PHE A 100 5.45 13.10 3.41
C PHE A 100 5.71 14.56 3.02
N PHE A 101 4.77 15.48 3.28
CA PHE A 101 4.99 16.91 3.02
C PHE A 101 6.21 17.48 3.75
N ARG A 102 6.32 17.18 5.05
CA ARG A 102 7.46 17.63 5.86
C ARG A 102 8.77 17.01 5.39
N TYR A 103 8.73 15.74 5.00
CA TYR A 103 9.87 15.05 4.42
C TYR A 103 10.31 15.70 3.11
N ARG A 104 9.38 16.00 2.19
CA ARG A 104 9.67 16.62 0.89
C ARG A 104 10.17 18.06 1.01
N GLY A 105 9.68 18.83 1.98
CA GLY A 105 10.28 20.12 2.33
C GLY A 105 11.77 20.00 2.64
N ARG A 106 12.12 19.12 3.58
CA ARG A 106 13.53 18.87 3.97
C ARG A 106 14.39 18.39 2.81
N VAL A 107 13.87 17.52 1.93
CA VAL A 107 14.63 17.04 0.77
C VAL A 107 14.91 18.18 -0.23
N ARG A 108 13.94 19.08 -0.45
CA ARG A 108 14.16 20.25 -1.31
C ARG A 108 15.20 21.19 -0.72
N ASP A 109 15.17 21.41 0.61
CA ASP A 109 16.16 22.25 1.29
C ASP A 109 17.57 21.68 1.15
N LEU A 110 17.75 20.36 1.30
CA LEU A 110 19.04 19.67 1.07
C LEU A 110 19.54 19.86 -0.36
N ILE A 111 18.66 19.67 -1.35
CA ILE A 111 19.04 19.81 -2.77
C ILE A 111 19.39 21.28 -3.09
N ALA A 112 18.70 22.24 -2.47
CA ALA A 112 18.96 23.67 -2.66
C ALA A 112 20.37 24.08 -2.20
N VAL A 113 20.90 23.46 -1.14
CA VAL A 113 22.27 23.68 -0.67
C VAL A 113 23.32 22.80 -1.39
N GLY A 114 22.89 21.99 -2.35
CA GLY A 114 23.77 21.13 -3.17
C GLY A 114 24.02 19.73 -2.58
N ASP A 115 23.34 19.37 -1.49
CA ASP A 115 23.45 18.03 -0.90
C ASP A 115 22.63 16.99 -1.68
N SER A 116 23.05 15.73 -1.55
CA SER A 116 22.34 14.60 -2.16
C SER A 116 21.10 14.21 -1.35
N PRO A 117 19.98 13.84 -2.00
CA PRO A 117 18.81 13.33 -1.30
C PRO A 117 19.12 12.02 -0.55
N PRO A 118 18.38 11.70 0.54
CA PRO A 118 18.54 10.45 1.26
C PRO A 118 18.38 9.23 0.33
N ARG A 119 19.11 8.14 0.61
CA ARG A 119 19.07 6.90 -0.20
C ARG A 119 17.66 6.33 -0.41
N TRP A 120 16.78 6.51 0.57
CA TRP A 120 15.40 6.03 0.53
C TRP A 120 14.44 6.96 -0.21
N HIS A 121 14.92 8.11 -0.72
CA HIS A 121 14.06 9.11 -1.36
C HIS A 121 13.37 8.58 -2.61
N ALA A 122 14.16 8.04 -3.54
CA ALA A 122 13.69 7.50 -4.80
C ALA A 122 12.62 6.40 -4.62
N PRO A 123 12.88 5.32 -3.84
CA PRO A 123 11.87 4.28 -3.65
C PRO A 123 10.64 4.76 -2.89
N LEU A 124 10.80 5.66 -1.90
CA LEU A 124 9.67 6.21 -1.16
C LEU A 124 8.77 7.07 -2.07
N LEU A 125 9.36 7.94 -2.89
CA LEU A 125 8.61 8.79 -3.81
C LEU A 125 7.85 7.94 -4.83
N GLY A 126 8.53 6.97 -5.45
CA GLY A 126 7.89 6.07 -6.41
C GLY A 126 6.75 5.26 -5.82
N GLY A 127 6.96 4.68 -4.64
CA GLY A 127 5.94 3.89 -3.95
C GLY A 127 4.73 4.72 -3.55
N LEU A 128 4.94 5.95 -3.06
CA LEU A 128 3.85 6.87 -2.72
C LEU A 128 3.09 7.36 -3.94
N VAL A 129 3.77 7.62 -5.06
CA VAL A 129 3.10 7.91 -6.34
C VAL A 129 2.24 6.72 -6.76
N ALA A 130 2.80 5.51 -6.84
CA ALA A 130 2.02 4.32 -7.19
C ALA A 130 0.80 4.14 -6.27
N THR A 131 0.96 4.41 -4.97
CA THR A 131 -0.13 4.30 -3.99
C THR A 131 -1.22 5.33 -4.30
N ALA A 132 -0.83 6.59 -4.48
CA ALA A 132 -1.74 7.69 -4.80
C ALA A 132 -2.56 7.45 -6.07
N ILE A 133 -1.98 6.77 -7.07
CA ILE A 133 -2.65 6.42 -8.33
C ILE A 133 -3.07 4.95 -8.39
N SER A 134 -3.27 4.27 -7.25
CA SER A 134 -3.53 2.83 -7.24
C SER A 134 -4.83 2.42 -7.93
N PHE A 135 -5.73 3.36 -8.19
CA PHE A 135 -6.94 3.14 -8.99
C PHE A 135 -6.63 2.94 -10.49
N ILE A 136 -5.41 3.24 -10.92
CA ILE A 136 -4.90 2.97 -12.26
C ILE A 136 -4.27 1.57 -12.27
N PRO A 137 -4.70 0.67 -13.18
CA PRO A 137 -4.07 -0.63 -13.37
C PRO A 137 -2.56 -0.48 -13.63
N PHE A 138 -1.76 -1.36 -13.04
CA PHE A 138 -0.30 -1.35 -13.17
C PHE A 138 0.39 -0.06 -12.69
N SER A 139 -0.23 0.67 -11.75
CA SER A 139 0.36 1.83 -11.06
C SER A 139 1.76 1.55 -10.49
N GLN A 140 2.07 0.29 -10.16
CA GLN A 140 3.41 -0.16 -9.74
C GLN A 140 4.48 0.14 -10.80
N LEU A 141 4.17 -0.03 -12.10
CA LEU A 141 5.10 0.30 -13.19
C LEU A 141 5.45 1.79 -13.17
N VAL A 142 4.44 2.65 -13.00
CA VAL A 142 4.60 4.11 -12.96
C VAL A 142 5.40 4.53 -11.74
N GLY A 143 5.06 4.03 -10.54
CA GLY A 143 5.83 4.31 -9.33
C GLY A 143 7.27 3.81 -9.42
N GLY A 144 7.47 2.63 -10.01
CA GLY A 144 8.79 2.09 -10.31
C GLY A 144 9.60 3.00 -11.23
N ALA A 145 8.99 3.52 -12.29
CA ALA A 145 9.64 4.45 -13.21
C ALA A 145 9.97 5.79 -12.54
N VAL A 146 9.09 6.30 -11.67
CA VAL A 146 9.37 7.49 -10.84
C VAL A 146 10.54 7.25 -9.90
N ALA A 147 10.61 6.10 -9.24
CA ALA A 147 11.76 5.74 -8.42
C ALA A 147 13.04 5.61 -9.27
N GLY A 148 12.94 5.01 -10.45
CA GLY A 148 14.07 4.85 -11.36
C GLY A 148 14.65 6.18 -11.84
N THR A 149 13.79 7.13 -12.23
CA THR A 149 14.19 8.48 -12.68
C THR A 149 14.77 9.32 -11.55
N ALA A 150 14.29 9.15 -10.31
CA ALA A 150 14.84 9.80 -9.13
C ALA A 150 16.09 9.09 -8.54
N SER A 151 16.44 7.91 -9.06
CA SER A 151 17.53 7.09 -8.53
C SER A 151 18.89 7.73 -8.81
N THR A 152 19.78 7.65 -7.82
CA THR A 152 21.20 8.03 -7.97
C THR A 152 22.12 6.81 -8.07
N ARG A 153 21.56 5.59 -8.09
CA ARG A 153 22.32 4.34 -7.98
C ARG A 153 21.80 3.27 -8.92
N SER A 154 20.80 2.51 -8.48
CA SER A 154 20.23 1.38 -9.21
C SER A 154 18.74 1.64 -9.43
N PRO A 155 18.35 2.14 -10.61
CA PRO A 155 16.96 2.42 -10.94
C PRO A 155 16.04 1.20 -10.76
N THR A 156 16.53 0.00 -11.11
CA THR A 156 15.79 -1.25 -10.95
C THR A 156 15.59 -1.63 -9.48
N LEU A 157 16.61 -1.45 -8.63
CA LEU A 157 16.49 -1.74 -7.21
C LEU A 157 15.58 -0.74 -6.50
N ASP A 158 15.72 0.56 -6.79
CA ASP A 158 14.84 1.59 -6.24
C ASP A 158 13.40 1.41 -6.72
N GLY A 159 13.21 0.97 -7.97
CA GLY A 159 11.93 0.50 -8.49
C GLY A 159 11.38 -0.68 -7.68
N ALA A 160 12.17 -1.73 -7.45
CA ALA A 160 11.76 -2.90 -6.65
C ALA A 160 11.31 -2.48 -5.23
N LEU A 161 12.09 -1.63 -4.57
CA LEU A 161 11.79 -1.09 -3.25
C LEU A 161 10.54 -0.19 -3.25
N ALA A 162 10.30 0.57 -4.32
CA ALA A 162 9.05 1.33 -4.49
C ALA A 162 7.84 0.40 -4.53
N GLY A 163 7.95 -0.79 -5.12
CA GLY A 163 6.89 -1.80 -5.11
C GLY A 163 6.59 -2.34 -3.71
N ALA A 164 7.62 -2.47 -2.88
CA ALA A 164 7.45 -2.80 -1.46
C ALA A 164 6.74 -1.66 -0.71
N VAL A 165 7.11 -0.39 -0.95
CA VAL A 165 6.44 0.76 -0.32
C VAL A 165 4.97 0.88 -0.78
N PHE A 166 4.70 0.67 -2.07
CA PHE A 166 3.37 0.75 -2.67
C PHE A 166 2.34 -0.09 -1.93
N GLY A 167 2.68 -1.36 -1.66
CA GLY A 167 1.73 -2.28 -1.04
C GLY A 167 1.54 -2.09 0.46
N ALA A 168 2.24 -1.14 1.11
CA ALA A 168 2.25 -1.03 2.57
C ALA A 168 0.84 -0.95 3.21
N PRO A 169 -0.13 -0.15 2.71
CA PRO A 169 -1.48 -0.17 3.27
C PRO A 169 -2.15 -1.55 3.14
N GLY A 170 -1.99 -2.20 1.98
CA GLY A 170 -2.50 -3.54 1.73
C GLY A 170 -1.85 -4.60 2.63
N TYR A 171 -0.55 -4.48 2.91
CA TYR A 171 0.18 -5.41 3.78
C TYR A 171 -0.30 -5.34 5.22
N VAL A 172 -0.70 -4.16 5.70
CA VAL A 172 -1.32 -4.01 7.03
C VAL A 172 -2.65 -4.76 7.09
N ILE A 173 -3.48 -4.65 6.05
CA ILE A 173 -4.76 -5.37 5.95
C ILE A 173 -4.51 -6.89 5.92
N TRP A 174 -3.60 -7.35 5.08
CA TRP A 174 -3.23 -8.77 5.00
C TRP A 174 -2.67 -9.32 6.32
N ALA A 175 -1.83 -8.55 7.02
CA ALA A 175 -1.31 -8.93 8.32
C ALA A 175 -2.43 -9.04 9.37
N ALA A 176 -3.41 -8.14 9.33
CA ALA A 176 -4.58 -8.22 10.19
C ALA A 176 -5.45 -9.45 9.86
N ILE A 177 -5.67 -9.74 8.58
CA ILE A 177 -6.35 -10.96 8.13
C ILE A 177 -5.62 -12.21 8.66
N ALA A 178 -4.29 -12.26 8.53
CA ALA A 178 -3.49 -13.37 9.04
C ALA A 178 -3.62 -13.54 10.56
N ALA A 179 -3.61 -12.43 11.31
CA ALA A 179 -3.85 -12.44 12.76
C ALA A 179 -5.27 -12.93 13.10
N GLY A 180 -6.27 -12.53 12.31
CA GLY A 180 -7.65 -13.01 12.43
C GLY A 180 -7.79 -14.50 12.16
N THR A 181 -7.15 -15.01 11.11
CA THR A 181 -7.10 -16.44 10.79
C THR A 181 -6.46 -17.26 11.91
N PHE A 182 -5.36 -16.75 12.48
CA PHE A 182 -4.70 -17.36 13.62
C PHE A 182 -5.60 -17.37 14.86
N ALA A 183 -6.22 -16.23 15.19
CA ALA A 183 -7.12 -16.09 16.33
C ALA A 183 -8.38 -16.95 16.20
N ALA A 184 -8.87 -17.16 14.98
CA ALA A 184 -10.01 -18.02 14.67
C ALA A 184 -9.69 -19.53 14.77
N GLY A 185 -8.43 -19.91 15.03
CA GLY A 185 -8.04 -21.32 15.15
C GLY A 185 -8.08 -22.08 13.83
N THR A 186 -7.87 -21.40 12.69
CA THR A 186 -7.91 -22.00 11.35
C THR A 186 -6.51 -22.06 10.73
N PRO A 187 -5.58 -22.88 11.26
CA PRO A 187 -4.16 -22.83 10.89
C PRO A 187 -3.89 -23.20 9.44
N PHE A 188 -4.74 -23.97 8.76
CA PHE A 188 -4.57 -24.24 7.33
C PHE A 188 -4.75 -22.98 6.47
N LEU A 189 -5.73 -22.13 6.82
CA LEU A 189 -6.00 -20.89 6.09
C LEU A 189 -4.86 -19.88 6.25
N ILE A 190 -4.06 -19.96 7.33
CA ILE A 190 -2.92 -19.04 7.51
C ILE A 190 -1.91 -19.21 6.38
N ILE A 191 -1.71 -20.43 5.89
CA ILE A 191 -0.77 -20.72 4.80
C ILE A 191 -1.27 -20.06 3.52
N VAL A 192 -2.56 -20.18 3.22
CA VAL A 192 -3.18 -19.54 2.06
C VAL A 192 -3.06 -18.01 2.13
N VAL A 193 -3.31 -17.42 3.31
CA VAL A 193 -3.16 -15.97 3.54
C VAL A 193 -1.72 -15.53 3.37
N LEU A 194 -0.75 -16.25 3.93
CA LEU A 194 0.67 -15.91 3.82
C LEU A 194 1.20 -16.06 2.39
N ILE A 195 0.77 -17.10 1.67
CA ILE A 195 1.08 -17.27 0.24
C ILE A 195 0.48 -16.11 -0.57
N SER A 196 -0.77 -15.74 -0.29
CA SER A 196 -1.44 -14.61 -0.98
C SER A 196 -0.73 -13.28 -0.73
N LEU A 197 -0.30 -13.03 0.51
CA LEU A 197 0.51 -11.88 0.86
C LEU A 197 1.86 -11.90 0.14
N LEU A 198 2.56 -13.04 0.15
CA LEU A 198 3.86 -13.18 -0.51
C LEU A 198 3.76 -12.96 -2.02
N LEU A 199 2.74 -13.53 -2.67
CA LEU A 199 2.47 -13.33 -4.09
C LEU A 199 2.15 -11.86 -4.39
N THR A 200 1.35 -11.21 -3.55
CA THR A 200 1.03 -9.78 -3.69
C THR A 200 2.30 -8.92 -3.61
N VAL A 201 3.15 -9.17 -2.60
CA VAL A 201 4.44 -8.49 -2.45
C VAL A 201 5.33 -8.74 -3.67
N ALA A 202 5.46 -10.00 -4.10
CA ALA A 202 6.30 -10.38 -5.23
C ALA A 202 5.85 -9.69 -6.52
N ILE A 203 4.54 -9.69 -6.82
CA ILE A 203 3.98 -9.03 -8.00
C ILE A 203 4.27 -7.52 -7.95
N ASN A 204 4.03 -6.87 -6.81
CA ASN A 204 4.28 -5.44 -6.66
C ASN A 204 5.76 -5.09 -6.86
N VAL A 205 6.66 -5.87 -6.25
CA VAL A 205 8.11 -5.69 -6.35
C VAL A 205 8.58 -5.91 -7.79
N VAL A 206 8.14 -6.98 -8.45
CA VAL A 206 8.55 -7.30 -9.83
C VAL A 206 8.06 -6.24 -10.81
N LEU A 207 6.77 -5.87 -10.77
CA LEU A 207 6.25 -4.83 -11.65
C LEU A 207 6.98 -3.51 -11.42
N SER A 208 7.14 -3.09 -10.18
CA SER A 208 7.85 -1.83 -9.89
C SER A 208 9.33 -1.87 -10.27
N ALA A 209 9.99 -3.03 -10.16
CA ALA A 209 11.35 -3.23 -10.68
C ALA A 209 11.42 -3.08 -12.21
N VAL A 210 10.44 -3.61 -12.94
CA VAL A 210 10.30 -3.44 -14.40
C VAL A 210 10.13 -1.96 -14.74
N GLY A 211 9.30 -1.22 -14.00
CA GLY A 211 9.16 0.23 -14.15
C GLY A 211 10.49 0.98 -13.98
N GLY A 212 11.24 0.65 -12.92
CA GLY A 212 12.56 1.23 -12.66
C GLY A 212 13.60 0.87 -13.72
N PHE A 213 13.57 -0.35 -14.25
CA PHE A 213 14.41 -0.77 -15.37
C PHE A 213 14.07 -0.03 -16.67
N ALA A 214 12.78 0.13 -16.98
CA ALA A 214 12.34 0.88 -18.17
C ALA A 214 12.78 2.35 -18.12
N ALA A 215 12.69 3.01 -16.95
CA ALA A 215 13.18 4.37 -16.77
C ALA A 215 14.67 4.50 -17.12
N ARG A 216 15.50 3.52 -16.75
CA ARG A 216 16.93 3.49 -17.11
C ARG A 216 17.18 3.42 -18.62
N LEU A 217 16.32 2.73 -19.36
CA LEU A 217 16.48 2.60 -20.82
C LEU A 217 16.10 3.88 -21.58
N LEU A 218 15.28 4.72 -20.97
CA LEU A 218 14.71 5.93 -21.57
C LEU A 218 15.46 7.22 -21.17
N SER A 219 16.39 7.13 -20.21
CA SER A 219 17.22 8.22 -19.70
C SER A 219 18.61 8.24 -20.34
#